data_AF-A0A349SRJ5-F1
#
_entry.id   AF-A0A349SRJ5-F1
#
_cell.length_a   1.000
_cell.length_b   1.000
_cell.length_c   1.000
_cell.angle_alpha   90.00
_cell.angle_beta   90.00
_cell.angle_gamma   90.00
#
_symmetry.space_group_name_H-M   'P 1'
#
loop_
_entity.id
_entity.type
_entity.pdbx_description
1 polymer ?
#
loop_
_entity_poly.entity_id
_entity_poly.type
_entity_poly.pdbx_seq_one_letter_code
_entity_poly.pdbx_strand_id
1 'polypeptide(L)'
;QLATLQSLGLARGGSLRNAILVAGDDVVNEDGLRYQDEFVRHKLLDAVGDLALAGAPIFGRFVGHCSGHHLNNQVLRNLMRNSRFWTLTTVREATEQWGSMIDDSTYEEMLESI
;
A
#
# COMPACT_ATOMS: atom_id res chain seq x y z
N GLN A 1 19.26 6.72 -12.67
CA GLN A 1 18.94 6.99 -11.25
C GLN A 1 19.77 6.15 -10.29
N LEU A 2 19.92 4.83 -10.49
CA LEU A 2 20.66 3.96 -9.57
C LEU A 2 22.11 4.42 -9.28
N ALA A 3 22.91 4.71 -10.30
CA ALA A 3 24.29 5.20 -10.12
C ALA A 3 24.36 6.50 -9.30
N THR A 4 23.41 7.42 -9.52
CA THR A 4 23.29 8.66 -8.75
C THR A 4 22.91 8.39 -7.29
N LEU A 5 21.97 7.48 -7.04
CA LEU A 5 21.61 7.10 -5.67
C LEU A 5 22.79 6.49 -4.94
N GLN A 6 23.54 5.61 -5.61
CA GLN A 6 24.73 4.97 -5.05
C GLN A 6 25.86 5.97 -4.76
N SER A 7 26.08 6.97 -5.61
CA SER A 7 27.07 8.02 -5.35
C SER A 7 26.68 8.91 -4.17
N LEU A 8 25.37 9.05 -3.89
CA LEU A 8 24.82 9.71 -2.70
C LEU A 8 24.77 8.79 -1.46
N GLY A 9 25.26 7.55 -1.56
CA GLY A 9 25.25 6.58 -0.46
C GLY A 9 23.89 5.92 -0.20
N LEU A 10 22.91 6.12 -1.09
CA LEU A 10 21.60 5.48 -1.06
C LEU A 10 21.57 4.22 -1.93
N ALA A 11 20.60 3.33 -1.70
CA ALA A 11 20.42 2.09 -2.49
C ALA A 11 21.71 1.24 -2.67
N ARG A 12 22.64 1.30 -1.71
CA ARG A 12 23.96 0.65 -1.79
C ARG A 12 23.89 -0.87 -1.92
N GLY A 13 22.85 -1.48 -1.39
CA GLY A 13 22.57 -2.92 -1.53
C GLY A 13 21.65 -3.25 -2.72
N GLY A 14 21.22 -2.27 -3.50
CA GLY A 14 20.31 -2.46 -4.63
C GLY A 14 20.98 -3.25 -5.74
N SER A 15 20.32 -4.32 -6.20
CA SER A 15 20.77 -5.17 -7.30
C SER A 15 19.58 -5.78 -8.03
N LEU A 16 19.80 -6.36 -9.22
CA LEU A 16 18.74 -7.07 -9.96
C LEU A 16 18.14 -8.26 -9.19
N ARG A 17 18.81 -8.73 -8.12
CA ARG A 17 18.30 -9.82 -7.25
C ARG A 17 17.25 -9.36 -6.25
N ASN A 18 17.15 -8.06 -5.95
CA ASN A 18 16.28 -7.53 -4.90
C ASN A 18 15.43 -6.33 -5.32
N ALA A 19 15.62 -5.83 -6.54
CA ALA A 19 14.83 -4.76 -7.10
C ALA A 19 14.55 -5.04 -8.59
N ILE A 20 13.38 -4.59 -9.05
CA ILE A 20 13.09 -4.48 -10.47
C ILE A 20 13.76 -3.19 -10.97
N LEU A 21 14.62 -3.31 -11.96
CA LEU A 21 15.26 -2.17 -12.60
C LEU A 21 14.55 -1.89 -13.93
N VAL A 22 14.12 -0.65 -14.10
CA VAL A 22 13.48 -0.17 -15.32
C VAL A 22 14.43 0.80 -16.03
N ALA A 23 14.65 0.58 -17.33
CA ALA A 23 15.47 1.42 -18.19
C ALA A 23 14.66 1.87 -19.41
N GLY A 24 14.21 3.13 -19.40
CA GLY A 24 13.22 3.58 -20.38
C GLY A 24 11.89 2.86 -20.14
N ASP A 25 11.40 2.17 -21.17
CA ASP A 25 10.15 1.39 -21.11
C ASP A 25 10.41 -0.11 -20.84
N ASP A 26 11.67 -0.51 -20.69
CA ASP A 26 12.06 -1.92 -20.56
C ASP A 26 12.41 -2.31 -19.11
N VAL A 27 12.05 -3.54 -18.74
CA VAL A 27 12.50 -4.20 -17.50
C VAL A 27 13.84 -4.88 -17.79
N VAL A 28 14.87 -4.56 -17.00
CA VAL A 28 16.25 -5.04 -17.21
C VAL A 28 16.49 -6.42 -16.58
N ASN A 29 15.62 -6.85 -15.66
CA ASN A 29 15.74 -8.16 -15.02
C ASN A 29 15.58 -9.29 -16.05
N GLU A 30 16.54 -10.21 -16.14
CA GLU A 30 16.55 -11.31 -17.13
C GLU A 30 15.31 -12.21 -17.03
N ASP A 31 14.84 -12.47 -15.81
CA ASP A 31 13.62 -13.25 -15.55
C ASP A 31 12.32 -12.44 -15.76
N GLY A 32 12.44 -11.16 -16.11
CA GLY A 32 11.31 -10.24 -16.26
C GLY A 32 10.60 -9.94 -14.93
N LEU A 33 9.28 -9.77 -15.01
CA LEU A 33 8.40 -9.58 -13.85
C LEU A 33 7.82 -10.91 -13.38
N ARG A 34 7.61 -11.03 -12.08
CA ARG A 34 6.88 -12.17 -11.46
C ARG A 34 5.39 -12.11 -11.77
N TYR A 35 4.85 -10.91 -11.91
CA TYR A 35 3.46 -10.64 -12.28
C TYR A 35 3.41 -9.49 -13.28
N GLN A 36 2.45 -9.52 -14.21
CA GLN A 36 2.29 -8.43 -15.19
C GLN A 36 2.01 -7.07 -14.53
N ASP A 37 1.37 -7.09 -13.36
CA ASP A 37 0.98 -5.95 -12.54
C ASP A 37 1.87 -5.80 -11.28
N GLU A 38 3.12 -6.30 -11.30
CA GLU A 38 3.99 -6.35 -10.12
C GLU A 38 4.24 -4.98 -9.48
N PHE A 39 4.32 -3.90 -10.27
CA PHE A 39 4.51 -2.54 -9.76
C PHE A 39 3.36 -2.08 -8.84
N VAL A 40 2.10 -2.30 -9.24
CA VAL A 40 0.95 -1.92 -8.41
C VAL A 40 0.78 -2.86 -7.23
N ARG A 41 1.11 -4.15 -7.38
CA ARG A 41 1.17 -5.09 -6.24
C ARG A 41 2.20 -4.67 -5.20
N HIS A 42 3.34 -4.15 -5.63
CA HIS A 42 4.33 -3.60 -4.71
C HIS A 42 3.81 -2.36 -3.99
N LYS A 43 3.04 -1.49 -4.67
CA LYS A 43 2.37 -0.36 -4.00
C LYS A 43 1.30 -0.78 -3.01
N LEU A 44 0.58 -1.87 -3.29
CA LEU A 44 -0.32 -2.49 -2.31
C LEU A 44 0.48 -3.03 -1.11
N LEU A 45 1.61 -3.70 -1.35
CA LEU A 45 2.48 -4.21 -0.30
C LEU A 45 3.04 -3.09 0.58
N ASP A 46 3.49 -1.99 -0.03
CA ASP A 46 3.92 -0.76 0.64
C ASP A 46 2.80 -0.24 1.55
N ALA A 47 1.57 -0.12 1.03
CA ALA A 47 0.43 0.36 1.79
C ALA A 47 0.08 -0.55 2.98
N VAL A 48 0.13 -1.87 2.81
CA VAL A 48 -0.05 -2.83 3.91
C VAL A 48 1.01 -2.61 5.00
N GLY A 49 2.26 -2.42 4.60
CA GLY A 49 3.36 -2.12 5.54
C GLY A 49 3.16 -0.79 6.28
N ASP A 50 2.79 0.27 5.56
CA ASP A 50 2.54 1.59 6.15
C ASP A 50 1.36 1.57 7.14
N LEU A 51 0.26 0.89 6.79
CA LEU A 51 -0.93 0.77 7.64
C LEU A 51 -0.70 -0.11 8.87
N ALA A 52 0.21 -1.10 8.78
CA ALA A 52 0.61 -1.91 9.93
C ALA A 52 1.23 -1.08 11.07
N LEU A 53 1.72 0.14 10.78
CA LEU A 53 2.19 1.09 11.80
C LEU A 53 1.07 1.60 12.73
N ALA A 54 -0.19 1.22 12.50
CA ALA A 54 -1.31 1.52 13.40
C ALA A 54 -1.14 0.88 14.80
N GLY A 55 -0.32 -0.17 14.91
CA GLY A 55 -0.11 -0.92 16.15
C GLY A 55 -1.10 -2.07 16.39
N ALA A 56 -2.13 -2.19 15.54
CA ALA A 56 -3.05 -3.31 15.48
C ALA A 56 -3.53 -3.51 14.04
N PRO A 57 -3.98 -4.73 13.65
CA PRO A 57 -4.60 -4.94 12.35
C PRO A 57 -5.79 -4.01 12.15
N ILE A 58 -5.85 -3.32 11.01
CA ILE A 58 -6.99 -2.50 10.63
C ILE A 58 -8.01 -3.39 9.96
N PHE A 59 -9.23 -3.41 10.50
CA PHE A 59 -10.38 -4.02 9.86
C PHE A 59 -11.21 -2.92 9.19
N GLY A 60 -11.02 -2.73 7.89
CA GLY A 60 -11.64 -1.65 7.13
C GLY A 60 -11.24 -1.66 5.66
N ARG A 61 -11.79 -0.72 4.88
CA ARG A 61 -11.43 -0.53 3.46
C ARG A 61 -10.43 0.61 3.32
N PHE A 62 -9.32 0.35 2.63
CA PHE A 62 -8.34 1.37 2.25
C PHE A 62 -8.37 1.57 0.74
N VAL A 63 -8.45 2.82 0.30
CA VAL A 63 -8.41 3.20 -1.11
C VAL A 63 -7.32 4.25 -1.28
N GLY A 64 -6.40 3.98 -2.20
CA GLY A 64 -5.31 4.90 -2.53
C GLY A 64 -5.21 5.09 -4.03
N HIS A 65 -5.40 6.33 -4.49
CA HIS A 65 -5.16 6.72 -5.88
C HIS A 65 -3.78 7.40 -5.98
N CYS A 66 -2.85 6.80 -6.73
CA CYS A 66 -1.46 7.26 -6.83
C CYS A 66 -0.79 7.51 -5.46
N SER A 67 -1.18 6.72 -4.45
CA SER A 67 -0.68 6.91 -3.08
C SER A 67 0.76 6.39 -2.91
N GLY A 68 1.48 7.02 -1.99
CA GLY A 68 2.79 6.56 -1.52
C GLY A 68 2.92 6.75 -0.02
N HIS A 69 4.08 6.39 0.55
CA HIS A 69 4.30 6.35 1.99
C HIS A 69 3.89 7.61 2.74
N HIS A 70 4.16 8.79 2.16
CA HIS A 70 3.80 10.06 2.78
C HIS A 70 2.29 10.22 2.97
N LEU A 71 1.49 9.91 1.94
CA LEU A 71 0.04 10.02 1.99
C LEU A 71 -0.58 8.93 2.88
N ASN A 72 -0.08 7.69 2.78
CA ASN A 72 -0.48 6.59 3.66
C ASN A 72 -0.29 6.96 5.14
N ASN A 73 0.89 7.51 5.48
CA ASN A 73 1.19 7.95 6.83
C ASN A 73 0.29 9.11 7.30
N GLN A 74 -0.02 10.06 6.43
CA GLN A 74 -0.94 11.16 6.76
C GLN A 74 -2.35 10.65 7.07
N VAL A 75 -2.89 9.74 6.24
CA VAL A 75 -4.19 9.10 6.48
C VAL A 75 -4.19 8.42 7.84
N LEU A 76 -3.17 7.60 8.10
CA LEU A 76 -3.07 6.87 9.36
C LEU A 76 -2.98 7.82 10.57
N ARG A 77 -2.14 8.86 10.51
CA ARG A 77 -2.04 9.85 11.60
C ARG A 77 -3.37 10.56 11.84
N ASN A 78 -4.11 10.92 10.79
CA ASN A 78 -5.39 11.59 10.94
C ASN A 78 -6.47 10.65 11.52
N LEU A 79 -6.50 9.39 11.10
CA LEU A 79 -7.37 8.36 11.68
C LEU A 79 -7.07 8.16 13.16
N MET A 80 -5.80 7.94 13.52
CA MET A 80 -5.39 7.63 14.90
C MET A 80 -5.54 8.82 15.86
N ARG A 81 -5.45 10.06 15.37
CA ARG A 81 -5.65 11.27 16.19
C ARG A 81 -7.03 11.38 16.80
N ASN A 82 -8.04 10.74 16.21
CA ASN A 82 -9.41 10.89 16.66
C ASN A 82 -10.11 9.53 16.79
N SER A 83 -10.26 9.09 18.04
CA SER A 83 -10.89 7.82 18.42
C SER A 83 -12.37 7.72 18.08
N ARG A 84 -13.00 8.77 17.54
CA ARG A 84 -14.38 8.68 17.02
C ARG A 84 -14.47 7.93 15.69
N PHE A 85 -13.36 7.78 14.97
CA PHE A 85 -13.34 7.22 13.61
C PHE A 85 -12.93 5.75 13.60
N TRP A 86 -12.63 5.16 14.76
CA TRP A 86 -12.22 3.77 14.87
C TRP A 86 -12.55 3.25 16.27
N THR A 87 -12.61 1.92 16.41
CA THR A 87 -12.77 1.27 17.71
C THR A 87 -11.80 0.10 17.82
N LEU A 88 -11.34 -0.21 19.04
CA LEU A 88 -10.65 -1.48 19.30
C LEU A 88 -11.70 -2.56 19.50
N THR A 89 -11.53 -3.66 18.79
CA THR A 89 -12.43 -4.82 18.84
C THR A 89 -11.63 -6.09 18.56
N THR A 90 -12.24 -7.23 18.81
CA THR A 90 -11.66 -8.52 18.44
C THR A 90 -11.86 -8.80 16.95
N VAL A 91 -10.99 -9.61 16.34
CA VAL A 91 -11.17 -10.07 14.96
C VAL A 91 -12.52 -10.77 14.77
N ARG A 92 -12.99 -11.50 15.78
CA ARG A 92 -14.30 -12.18 15.78
C ARG A 92 -15.43 -11.18 15.60
N GLU A 93 -15.51 -10.20 16.49
CA GLU A 93 -16.56 -9.17 16.47
C GLU A 93 -16.53 -8.36 15.17
N ALA A 94 -15.33 -7.98 14.72
CA ALA A 94 -15.17 -7.26 13.46
C ALA A 94 -15.68 -8.07 12.27
N THR A 95 -15.36 -9.37 12.21
CA THR A 95 -15.82 -10.27 11.15
C THR A 95 -17.33 -10.47 11.17
N GLU A 96 -17.93 -10.62 12.35
CA GLU A 96 -19.38 -10.77 12.51
C GLU A 96 -20.14 -9.50 12.11
N GLN A 97 -19.52 -8.33 12.26
CA GLN A 97 -20.11 -7.02 11.96
C GLN A 97 -19.76 -6.49 10.55
N TRP A 98 -18.84 -7.13 9.81
CA TRP A 98 -18.34 -6.61 8.53
C TRP A 98 -19.45 -6.22 7.55
N GLY A 99 -20.41 -7.13 7.32
CA GLY A 99 -21.48 -6.95 6.33
C GLY A 99 -22.46 -5.81 6.67
N SER A 100 -22.50 -5.35 7.92
CA SER A 100 -23.26 -4.15 8.29
C SER A 100 -22.40 -2.88 8.35
N MET A 101 -21.08 -3.03 8.48
CA MET A 101 -20.11 -1.94 8.57
C MET A 101 -19.65 -1.41 7.21
N ILE A 102 -19.61 -2.28 6.19
CA ILE A 102 -19.14 -1.93 4.86
C ILE A 102 -20.21 -2.29 3.83
N ASP A 103 -20.72 -1.27 3.16
CA ASP A 103 -21.58 -1.42 1.99
C ASP A 103 -20.69 -1.57 0.74
N ASP A 104 -20.75 -2.73 0.08
CA ASP A 104 -19.97 -3.00 -1.12
C ASP A 104 -20.51 -2.28 -2.37
N SER A 105 -21.75 -1.76 -2.36
CA SER A 105 -22.26 -0.94 -3.47
C SER A 105 -21.45 0.35 -3.67
N THR A 106 -20.90 0.90 -2.58
CA THR A 106 -20.02 2.07 -2.63
C THR A 106 -18.71 1.82 -3.38
N TYR A 107 -18.30 0.55 -3.56
CA TYR A 107 -17.10 0.22 -4.32
C TYR A 107 -17.32 0.36 -5.83
N GLU A 108 -18.47 -0.13 -6.33
CA GLU A 108 -18.84 -0.03 -7.74
C GLU A 108 -19.06 1.43 -8.13
N GLU A 109 -19.82 2.19 -7.33
CA GLU A 109 -20.04 3.63 -7.55
C GLU A 109 -18.73 4.44 -7.55
N MET A 110 -17.77 4.06 -6.71
CA MET A 110 -16.48 4.75 -6.63
C MET A 110 -15.59 4.40 -7.84
N LEU A 111 -15.61 3.16 -8.34
CA LEU A 111 -14.90 2.80 -9.57
C LEU A 111 -15.43 3.54 -10.79
N GLU A 112 -16.73 3.83 -10.86
CA GLU A 112 -17.32 4.65 -11.92
C GLU A 112 -16.92 6.13 -11.86
N SER A 113 -16.39 6.59 -10.72
CA SER A 113 -16.02 7.98 -10.47
C SER A 113 -14.54 8.32 -10.69
N ILE A 114 -13.71 7.32 -11.00
CA ILE A 114 -12.26 7.42 -11.25
C ILE A 114 -11.99 7.22 -12.75
#